data_AF-A0A7Y5CBQ3-F1
#
_entry.id   AF-A0A7Y5CBQ3-F1
#
_cell.length_a   1.000
_cell.length_b   1.000
_cell.length_c   1.000
_cell.angle_alpha   90.00
_cell.angle_beta   90.00
_cell.angle_gamma   90.00
#
_symmetry.space_group_name_H-M   'P 1'
#
loop_
_entity.id
_entity.type
_entity.pdbx_description
1 polymer ?
#
loop_
_entity_poly.entity_id
_entity_poly.type
_entity_poly.pdbx_seq_one_letter_code
_entity_poly.pdbx_strand_id
1 'polypeptide(L)'
;MIPVSVRGELPVTSQVAAWVNTKQERFHFDLSYPRHDLVLHVTDETYHGLFRVSDSRNVHVSNWQADGLQLYANLCAGELLGLSALLGLTQARALALNDFLRPEDFLHPSQPWCLFSTHPMKQDFAEVLDAPALCQGCVDFYRCIQLEPETETLQHVVCKLNRCRATRQGANGTK
;
A
#
# COMPACT_ATOMS: atom_id res chain seq x y z
N MET A 1 16.01 -0.96 11.12
CA MET A 1 15.20 -0.01 10.33
C MET A 1 16.01 0.41 9.12
N ILE A 2 15.60 0.00 7.92
CA ILE A 2 16.22 0.49 6.68
C ILE A 2 15.48 1.77 6.30
N PRO A 3 16.15 2.90 6.06
CA PRO A 3 15.49 4.09 5.54
C PRO A 3 14.94 3.78 4.15
N VAL A 4 13.62 3.74 4.01
CA VAL A 4 12.97 3.68 2.70
C VAL A 4 13.34 4.97 1.97
N SER A 5 14.15 4.87 0.92
CA SER A 5 14.54 6.03 0.13
C SER A 5 13.36 6.41 -0.77
N VAL A 6 12.66 7.49 -0.43
CA VAL A 6 11.53 7.97 -1.23
C VAL A 6 12.02 8.96 -2.29
N ARG A 7 11.80 8.64 -3.56
CA ARG A 7 12.15 9.49 -4.72
C ARG A 7 10.88 10.00 -5.41
N GLY A 8 10.90 11.21 -5.94
CA GLY A 8 9.74 11.86 -6.57
C GLY A 8 9.69 13.36 -6.28
N GLU A 9 8.57 14.00 -6.60
CA GLU A 9 8.41 15.45 -6.41
C GLU A 9 8.13 15.84 -4.95
N LEU A 10 8.74 16.93 -4.50
CA LEU A 10 8.40 17.57 -3.22
C LEU A 10 7.10 18.39 -3.37
N PRO A 11 6.23 18.45 -2.35
CA PRO A 11 6.40 17.96 -0.97
C PRO A 11 5.90 16.52 -0.73
N VAL A 12 5.41 15.85 -1.77
CA VAL A 12 4.69 14.56 -1.66
C VAL A 12 5.58 13.47 -1.06
N THR A 13 6.83 13.38 -1.52
CA THR A 13 7.80 12.38 -1.03
C THR A 13 8.06 12.48 0.48
N SER A 14 8.15 13.70 1.02
CA SER A 14 8.33 13.93 2.47
C SER A 14 7.12 13.47 3.29
N GLN A 15 5.90 13.68 2.78
CA GLN A 15 4.68 13.23 3.46
C GLN A 15 4.57 11.70 3.47
N VAL A 16 4.88 11.07 2.35
CA VAL A 16 4.89 9.60 2.21
C VAL A 16 5.95 9.00 3.13
N ALA A 17 7.18 9.53 3.11
CA ALA A 17 8.25 9.06 3.99
C ALA A 17 7.87 9.16 5.47
N ALA A 18 7.37 10.32 5.91
CA ALA A 18 6.95 10.53 7.30
C ALA A 18 5.83 9.55 7.71
N TRP A 19 4.83 9.36 6.84
CA TRP A 19 3.72 8.46 7.13
C TRP A 19 4.18 7.00 7.20
N VAL A 20 4.96 6.53 6.22
CA VAL A 20 5.51 5.16 6.19
C VAL A 20 6.36 4.90 7.42
N ASN A 21 7.34 5.77 7.73
CA ASN A 21 8.22 5.61 8.89
C ASN A 21 7.41 5.51 10.20
N THR A 22 6.39 6.36 10.38
CA THR A 22 5.52 6.32 11.56
C THR A 22 4.80 4.96 11.71
N LYS A 23 4.40 4.33 10.60
CA LYS A 23 3.79 2.99 10.65
C LYS A 23 4.84 1.92 10.90
N GLN A 24 5.99 2.00 10.25
CA GLN A 24 7.06 1.02 10.43
C GLN A 24 7.56 1.00 11.88
N GLU A 25 7.78 2.16 12.50
CA GLU A 25 8.14 2.30 13.91
C GLU A 25 7.09 1.74 14.85
N ARG A 26 5.81 2.08 14.60
CA ARG A 26 4.70 1.70 15.46
C ARG A 26 4.37 0.21 15.42
N PHE A 27 4.66 -0.46 14.30
CA PHE A 27 4.24 -1.83 14.06
C PHE A 27 5.39 -2.81 13.82
N HIS A 28 6.63 -2.41 14.13
CA HIS A 28 7.83 -3.24 13.97
C HIS A 28 7.98 -3.83 12.56
N PHE A 29 7.65 -3.04 11.53
CA PHE A 29 7.79 -3.47 10.14
C PHE A 29 9.28 -3.58 9.82
N ASP A 30 9.82 -4.80 9.89
CA ASP A 30 11.26 -5.04 9.79
C ASP A 30 11.69 -5.36 8.36
N LEU A 31 12.09 -4.31 7.65
CA LEU A 31 12.70 -4.43 6.32
C LEU A 31 14.16 -4.88 6.36
N SER A 32 14.74 -5.25 7.51
CA SER A 32 16.19 -5.44 7.70
C SER A 32 16.87 -6.56 6.88
N TYR A 33 16.17 -7.25 5.98
CA TYR A 33 16.74 -8.37 5.23
C TYR A 33 16.37 -8.38 3.72
N PRO A 34 17.33 -8.57 2.79
CA PRO A 34 18.78 -8.46 2.90
C PRO A 34 19.27 -7.07 2.44
N ARG A 35 20.12 -6.42 3.27
CA ARG A 35 21.27 -5.52 2.97
C ARG A 35 21.28 -4.60 1.72
N HIS A 36 20.14 -4.24 1.16
CA HIS A 36 20.06 -3.35 0.00
C HIS A 36 19.06 -2.23 0.27
N ASP A 37 19.40 -1.02 -0.18
CA ASP A 37 18.56 0.17 -0.02
C ASP A 37 17.27 -0.03 -0.81
N LEU A 38 16.17 -0.29 -0.11
CA LEU A 38 14.83 -0.33 -0.67
C LEU A 38 14.41 1.07 -1.08
N VAL A 39 14.06 1.24 -2.35
CA VAL A 39 13.70 2.53 -2.95
C VAL A 39 12.21 2.55 -3.28
N LEU A 40 11.52 3.54 -2.74
CA LEU A 40 10.14 3.85 -3.04
C LEU A 40 10.11 5.02 -4.03
N HIS A 41 9.65 4.79 -5.25
CA HIS A 41 9.51 5.80 -6.28
C HIS A 41 8.07 6.28 -6.32
N VAL A 42 7.81 7.51 -5.92
CA VAL A 42 6.55 8.20 -6.18
C VAL A 42 6.68 8.86 -7.55
N THR A 43 5.86 8.42 -8.49
CA THR A 43 5.97 8.80 -9.91
C THR A 43 4.61 9.20 -10.46
N ASP A 44 4.59 10.00 -11.53
CA ASP A 44 3.37 10.28 -12.28
C ASP A 44 3.12 9.27 -13.42
N GLU A 45 3.93 8.22 -13.50
CA GLU A 45 3.71 7.13 -14.46
C GLU A 45 2.38 6.43 -14.19
N THR A 46 1.74 6.00 -15.28
CA THR A 46 0.48 5.27 -15.23
C THR A 46 0.78 3.77 -15.27
N TYR A 47 0.40 3.07 -14.21
CA TYR A 47 0.52 1.60 -14.11
C TYR A 47 -0.86 0.98 -13.92
N HIS A 48 -1.00 -0.34 -14.11
CA HIS A 48 -2.17 -1.04 -13.60
C HIS A 48 -1.99 -1.21 -12.09
N GLY A 49 -2.63 -0.35 -11.29
CA GLY A 49 -2.44 -0.37 -9.84
C GLY A 49 -2.07 0.97 -9.22
N LEU A 50 -2.48 1.15 -7.96
CA LEU A 50 -1.98 2.23 -7.09
C LEU A 50 -0.47 2.13 -6.85
N PHE A 51 0.08 0.93 -6.94
CA PHE A 51 1.50 0.64 -6.81
C PHE A 51 1.92 -0.52 -7.72
N ARG A 52 3.22 -0.63 -7.94
CA ARG A 52 3.87 -1.73 -8.67
C ARG A 52 5.19 -2.09 -8.00
N VAL A 53 5.48 -3.38 -7.91
CA VAL A 53 6.80 -3.87 -7.48
C VAL A 53 7.55 -4.37 -8.70
N SER A 54 8.76 -3.83 -8.93
CA SER A 54 9.61 -4.23 -10.06
C SER A 54 10.55 -5.37 -9.66
N ASP A 55 11.04 -5.33 -8.43
CA ASP A 55 11.91 -6.34 -7.83
C ASP A 55 11.87 -6.20 -6.29
N SER A 56 12.69 -6.99 -5.58
CA SER A 56 12.80 -6.94 -4.11
C SER A 56 13.31 -5.62 -3.53
N ARG A 57 13.66 -4.63 -4.35
CA ARG A 57 14.28 -3.36 -3.97
C ARG A 57 13.56 -2.13 -4.51
N ASN A 58 12.68 -2.29 -5.49
CA ASN A 58 12.05 -1.17 -6.19
C ASN A 58 10.53 -1.27 -6.12
N VAL A 59 9.94 -0.35 -5.37
CA VAL A 59 8.49 -0.14 -5.28
C VAL A 59 8.15 1.18 -5.96
N HIS A 60 7.18 1.17 -6.85
CA HIS A 60 6.66 2.35 -7.54
C HIS A 60 5.24 2.63 -7.07
N VAL A 61 4.93 3.87 -6.71
CA VAL A 61 3.59 4.33 -6.33
C VAL A 61 3.17 5.42 -7.30
N SER A 62 2.00 5.26 -7.92
CA SER A 62 1.51 6.21 -8.91
C SER A 62 0.77 7.36 -8.22
N ASN A 63 1.35 8.56 -8.28
CA ASN A 63 0.74 9.79 -7.80
C ASN A 63 -0.44 10.21 -8.69
N TRP A 64 -0.33 10.01 -10.01
CA TRP A 64 -1.41 10.30 -10.96
C TRP A 64 -2.68 9.48 -10.69
N GLN A 65 -2.54 8.20 -10.31
CA GLN A 65 -3.70 7.40 -9.92
C GLN A 65 -4.25 7.80 -8.55
N ALA A 66 -3.40 8.25 -7.62
CA ALA A 66 -3.84 8.73 -6.32
C ALA A 66 -4.63 10.06 -6.38
N ASP A 67 -4.35 10.91 -7.37
CA ASP A 67 -5.08 12.15 -7.57
C ASP A 67 -6.59 11.88 -7.78
N GLY A 68 -7.48 12.65 -7.18
CA GLY A 68 -8.93 12.39 -7.19
C GLY A 68 -9.39 11.18 -6.36
N LEU A 69 -8.64 10.07 -6.31
CA LEU A 69 -8.97 8.93 -5.42
C LEU A 69 -8.85 9.31 -3.95
N GLN A 70 -7.90 10.18 -3.60
CA GLN A 70 -7.79 10.73 -2.25
C GLN A 70 -9.08 11.46 -1.81
N LEU A 71 -9.70 12.22 -2.73
CA LEU A 71 -10.92 12.98 -2.46
C LEU A 71 -12.10 12.02 -2.28
N TYR A 72 -12.20 11.02 -3.15
CA TYR A 72 -13.22 9.98 -3.09
C TYR A 72 -13.12 9.14 -1.81
N ALA A 73 -11.91 8.67 -1.50
CA ALA A 73 -11.64 7.87 -0.31
C ALA A 73 -11.68 8.69 1.00
N ASN A 74 -11.78 10.02 0.91
CA ASN A 74 -11.67 10.95 2.03
C ASN A 74 -10.35 10.73 2.81
N LEU A 75 -9.25 10.60 2.08
CA LEU A 75 -7.90 10.44 2.59
C LEU A 75 -7.07 11.66 2.19
N CYS A 76 -6.05 12.00 2.96
CA CYS A 76 -5.03 12.91 2.44
C CYS A 76 -4.11 12.17 1.46
N ALA A 77 -3.42 12.92 0.59
CA ALA A 77 -2.46 12.36 -0.37
C ALA A 77 -1.45 11.41 0.30
N GLY A 78 -0.87 11.85 1.42
CA GLY A 78 0.10 11.06 2.18
C GLY A 78 -0.46 9.76 2.75
N GLU A 79 -1.76 9.72 3.11
CA GLU A 79 -2.41 8.49 3.60
C GLU A 79 -2.61 7.47 2.47
N LEU A 80 -3.10 7.90 1.31
CA LEU A 80 -3.34 7.01 0.17
C LEU A 80 -2.03 6.49 -0.42
N LEU A 81 -1.07 7.40 -0.64
CA LEU A 81 0.25 7.05 -1.14
C LEU A 81 1.03 6.22 -0.11
N GLY A 82 0.88 6.51 1.18
CA GLY A 82 1.47 5.74 2.27
C GLY A 82 0.90 4.32 2.38
N LEU A 83 -0.42 4.16 2.22
CA LEU A 83 -1.05 2.84 2.13
C LEU A 83 -0.52 2.05 0.94
N SER A 84 -0.47 2.69 -0.24
CA SER A 84 0.04 2.09 -1.48
C SER A 84 1.50 1.67 -1.33
N ALA A 85 2.31 2.50 -0.66
CA ALA A 85 3.68 2.19 -0.31
C ALA A 85 3.76 0.95 0.59
N LEU A 86 2.98 0.87 1.68
CA LEU A 86 3.01 -0.31 2.56
C LEU A 86 2.66 -1.60 1.81
N LEU A 87 1.65 -1.57 0.94
CA LEU A 87 1.28 -2.73 0.12
C LEU A 87 2.44 -3.18 -0.78
N GLY A 88 3.08 -2.23 -1.47
CA GLY A 88 4.24 -2.52 -2.31
C GLY A 88 5.46 -2.98 -1.52
N LEU A 89 5.71 -2.42 -0.33
CA LEU A 89 6.78 -2.84 0.56
C LEU A 89 6.59 -4.28 1.04
N THR A 90 5.35 -4.69 1.34
CA THR A 90 5.03 -6.09 1.68
C THR A 90 5.34 -7.04 0.52
N GLN A 91 5.01 -6.68 -0.73
CA GLN A 91 5.36 -7.49 -1.91
C GLN A 91 6.88 -7.53 -2.19
N ALA A 92 7.57 -6.39 -2.07
CA ALA A 92 9.03 -6.34 -2.23
C ALA A 92 9.74 -7.22 -1.18
N ARG A 93 9.21 -7.21 0.05
CA ARG A 93 9.68 -8.09 1.12
C ARG A 93 9.40 -9.56 0.83
N ALA A 94 8.23 -9.90 0.28
CA ALA A 94 7.92 -11.27 -0.13
C ALA A 94 8.94 -11.80 -1.16
N LEU A 95 9.29 -10.99 -2.16
CA LEU A 95 10.35 -11.31 -3.13
C LEU A 95 11.72 -11.50 -2.46
N ALA A 96 12.02 -10.70 -1.44
CA ALA A 96 13.28 -10.78 -0.71
C ALA A 96 13.40 -12.04 0.18
N LEU A 97 12.27 -12.58 0.64
CA LEU A 97 12.22 -13.78 1.47
C LEU A 97 12.14 -15.08 0.66
N ASN A 98 11.67 -15.01 -0.57
CA ASN A 98 11.46 -16.17 -1.42
C ASN A 98 11.88 -15.90 -2.86
N ASP A 99 13.09 -16.35 -3.21
CA ASP A 99 13.71 -16.18 -4.54
C ASP A 99 12.96 -16.90 -5.67
N PHE A 100 12.00 -17.79 -5.36
CA PHE A 100 11.14 -18.41 -6.37
C PHE A 100 9.99 -17.51 -6.80
N LEU A 101 9.62 -16.51 -5.99
CA LEU A 101 8.59 -15.56 -6.34
C LEU A 101 9.12 -14.56 -7.37
N ARG A 102 8.23 -14.18 -8.29
CA ARG A 102 8.42 -13.13 -9.26
C ARG A 102 7.34 -12.06 -9.09
N PRO A 103 7.57 -10.82 -9.51
CA PRO A 103 6.55 -9.77 -9.43
C PRO A 103 5.20 -10.17 -10.04
N GLU A 104 5.22 -10.96 -11.11
CA GLU A 104 4.02 -11.43 -11.80
C GLU A 104 3.17 -12.40 -10.95
N ASP A 105 3.78 -13.07 -9.96
CA ASP A 105 3.07 -14.00 -9.08
C ASP A 105 2.11 -13.27 -8.12
N PHE A 106 2.26 -11.95 -7.97
CA PHE A 106 1.36 -11.13 -7.16
C PHE A 106 0.17 -10.53 -7.93
N LEU A 107 0.01 -10.85 -9.22
CA LEU A 107 -1.16 -10.43 -9.99
C LEU A 107 -2.41 -11.09 -9.38
N HIS A 108 -3.27 -10.28 -8.74
CA HIS A 108 -4.42 -10.76 -7.99
C HIS A 108 -5.75 -10.30 -8.63
N PRO A 109 -6.31 -11.06 -9.59
CA PRO A 109 -7.55 -10.67 -10.27
C PRO A 109 -8.82 -11.12 -9.52
N SER A 110 -8.71 -11.92 -8.46
CA SER A 110 -9.82 -12.73 -7.97
C SER A 110 -10.76 -12.06 -6.98
N GLN A 111 -10.40 -10.91 -6.39
CA GLN A 111 -11.26 -10.21 -5.43
C GLN A 111 -11.20 -8.68 -5.66
N PRO A 112 -12.24 -8.07 -6.25
CA PRO A 112 -12.22 -6.66 -6.66
C PRO A 112 -12.25 -5.66 -5.48
N TRP A 113 -12.36 -6.14 -4.24
CA TRP A 113 -12.33 -5.34 -3.02
C TRP A 113 -11.02 -5.48 -2.25
N CYS A 114 -10.11 -6.38 -2.69
CA CYS A 114 -8.84 -6.59 -2.02
C CYS A 114 -7.87 -5.46 -2.37
N LEU A 115 -7.18 -4.87 -1.39
CA LEU A 115 -6.18 -3.82 -1.68
C LEU A 115 -4.97 -4.28 -2.50
N PHE A 116 -4.75 -5.59 -2.60
CA PHE A 116 -3.72 -6.18 -3.47
C PHE A 116 -4.22 -6.46 -4.89
N SER A 117 -5.49 -6.23 -5.20
CA SER A 117 -6.03 -6.51 -6.52
C SER A 117 -5.40 -5.62 -7.59
N THR A 118 -5.13 -6.22 -8.75
CA THR A 118 -4.59 -5.50 -9.90
C THR A 118 -5.76 -5.05 -10.78
N HIS A 119 -6.13 -3.78 -10.69
CA HIS A 119 -7.17 -3.21 -11.55
C HIS A 119 -6.58 -2.40 -12.70
N PRO A 120 -7.15 -2.54 -13.92
CA PRO A 120 -6.69 -1.79 -15.07
C PRO A 120 -7.16 -0.33 -15.06
N MET A 121 -8.29 -0.04 -14.40
CA MET A 121 -8.90 1.28 -14.39
C MET A 121 -8.85 1.91 -12.99
N LYS A 122 -8.63 3.23 -12.97
CA LYS A 122 -8.64 4.05 -11.74
C LYS A 122 -9.99 4.02 -11.02
N GLN A 123 -11.08 3.85 -11.77
CA GLN A 123 -12.45 3.80 -11.23
C GLN A 123 -12.67 2.56 -10.35
N ASP A 124 -12.13 1.42 -10.76
CA ASP A 124 -12.22 0.19 -9.98
C ASP A 124 -11.53 0.33 -8.60
N PHE A 125 -10.47 1.13 -8.52
CA PHE A 125 -9.81 1.44 -7.25
C PHE A 125 -10.66 2.32 -6.33
N ALA A 126 -11.58 3.13 -6.86
CA ALA A 126 -12.52 3.86 -6.02
C ALA A 126 -13.43 2.87 -5.26
N GLU A 127 -13.89 1.80 -5.93
CA GLU A 127 -14.71 0.75 -5.30
C GLU A 127 -13.91 -0.02 -4.23
N VAL A 128 -12.64 -0.36 -4.51
CA VAL A 128 -11.74 -0.96 -3.50
C VAL A 128 -11.62 -0.05 -2.27
N LEU A 129 -11.44 1.25 -2.49
CA LEU A 129 -11.28 2.24 -1.42
C LEU A 129 -12.58 2.55 -0.68
N ASP A 130 -13.74 2.09 -1.18
CA ASP A 130 -15.00 2.21 -0.46
C ASP A 130 -15.13 1.25 0.72
N ALA A 131 -14.64 0.03 0.54
CA ALA A 131 -14.60 -0.98 1.58
C ALA A 131 -13.22 -1.65 1.58
N PRO A 132 -12.14 -0.91 1.90
CA PRO A 132 -10.79 -1.43 1.82
C PRO A 132 -10.66 -2.63 2.74
N ALA A 133 -10.15 -3.73 2.19
CA ALA A 133 -9.90 -4.96 2.90
C ALA A 133 -8.75 -5.75 2.25
N LEU A 134 -8.21 -6.71 2.99
CA LEU A 134 -7.34 -7.75 2.44
C LEU A 134 -8.17 -9.02 2.34
N CYS A 135 -8.15 -9.70 1.19
CA CYS A 135 -8.84 -10.96 1.07
C CYS A 135 -8.14 -12.06 1.87
N GLN A 136 -8.91 -13.07 2.31
CA GLN A 136 -8.36 -14.16 3.11
C GLN A 136 -7.20 -14.86 2.39
N GLY A 137 -7.29 -15.04 1.07
CA GLY A 137 -6.20 -15.62 0.28
C GLY A 137 -4.90 -14.83 0.34
N CYS A 138 -4.95 -13.49 0.27
CA CYS A 138 -3.76 -12.67 0.46
C CYS A 138 -3.22 -12.77 1.89
N VAL A 139 -4.11 -12.75 2.89
CA VAL A 139 -3.71 -12.90 4.29
C VAL A 139 -2.98 -14.23 4.51
N ASP A 140 -3.57 -15.34 4.04
CA ASP A 140 -2.99 -16.67 4.19
C ASP A 140 -1.67 -16.80 3.43
N PHE A 141 -1.60 -16.28 2.19
CA PHE A 141 -0.38 -16.28 1.40
C PHE A 141 0.78 -15.57 2.12
N TYR A 142 0.56 -14.34 2.59
CA TYR A 142 1.62 -13.57 3.24
C TYR A 142 2.04 -14.16 4.58
N ARG A 143 1.10 -14.75 5.34
CA ARG A 143 1.44 -15.53 6.54
C ARG A 143 2.32 -16.74 6.22
N CYS A 144 1.97 -17.52 5.19
CA CYS A 144 2.78 -18.68 4.79
C CYS A 144 4.24 -18.35 4.44
N ILE A 145 4.54 -17.10 4.05
CA ILE A 145 5.90 -16.64 3.74
C ILE A 145 6.51 -15.76 4.84
N GLN A 146 6.01 -15.88 6.08
CA GLN A 146 6.54 -15.21 7.27
C GLN A 146 6.40 -13.68 7.25
N LEU A 147 5.29 -13.19 6.68
CA LEU A 147 4.91 -11.77 6.66
C LEU A 147 3.67 -11.46 7.50
N GLU A 148 3.46 -12.23 8.59
CA GLU A 148 2.44 -11.96 9.60
C GLU A 148 2.50 -10.51 10.10
N PRO A 149 3.66 -9.96 10.53
CA PRO A 149 3.71 -8.61 11.10
C PRO A 149 3.27 -7.52 10.10
N GLU A 150 3.70 -7.64 8.85
CA GLU A 150 3.34 -6.73 7.76
C GLU A 150 1.85 -6.82 7.44
N THR A 151 1.31 -8.03 7.40
CA THR A 151 -0.11 -8.27 7.12
C THR A 151 -1.00 -7.75 8.24
N GLU A 152 -0.63 -7.97 9.51
CA GLU A 152 -1.34 -7.42 10.67
C GLU A 152 -1.28 -5.89 10.70
N THR A 153 -0.14 -5.31 10.32
CA THR A 153 0.02 -3.86 10.17
C THR A 153 -0.97 -3.29 9.15
N LEU A 154 -1.02 -3.91 7.96
CA LEU A 154 -1.96 -3.52 6.90
C LEU A 154 -3.41 -3.64 7.37
N GLN A 155 -3.78 -4.73 8.05
CA GLN A 155 -5.12 -4.90 8.61
C GLN A 155 -5.47 -3.83 9.65
N HIS A 156 -4.52 -3.45 10.53
CA HIS A 156 -4.72 -2.35 11.48
C HIS A 156 -4.90 -1.01 10.80
N VAL A 157 -4.09 -0.71 9.77
CA VAL A 157 -4.23 0.50 8.95
C VAL A 157 -5.61 0.55 8.33
N VAL A 158 -6.03 -0.53 7.66
CA VAL A 158 -7.34 -0.66 7.02
C VAL A 158 -8.49 -0.48 8.01
N CYS A 159 -8.43 -1.14 9.16
CA CYS A 159 -9.43 -0.99 10.22
C CYS A 159 -9.55 0.48 10.67
N LYS A 160 -8.42 1.17 10.82
CA LYS A 160 -8.41 2.60 11.19
C LYS A 160 -9.03 3.46 10.09
N LEU A 161 -8.71 3.21 8.82
CA LEU A 161 -9.30 3.94 7.69
C LEU A 161 -10.82 3.78 7.65
N ASN A 162 -11.33 2.56 7.84
CA ASN A 162 -12.77 2.29 7.89
C ASN A 162 -13.46 3.00 9.06
N ARG A 163 -12.85 3.03 10.26
CA ARG A 163 -13.39 3.77 11.41
C ARG A 163 -13.43 5.28 11.19
N CYS A 164 -12.37 5.84 10.62
CA CYS A 164 -12.30 7.27 10.30
C CYS A 164 -13.32 7.69 9.24
N ARG A 165 -13.68 6.80 8.30
CA ARG A 165 -14.74 7.06 7.31
C ARG A 165 -16.13 7.02 7.95
N ALA A 166 -16.41 6.04 8.80
CA ALA A 166 -17.70 5.93 9.51
C ALA A 166 -18.02 7.18 10.36
N THR A 167 -17.03 7.73 11.07
CA THR A 167 -17.22 8.95 11.88
C THR A 167 -17.46 10.19 11.02
N ARG A 168 -16.81 10.30 9.85
CA ARG A 168 -16.98 11.44 8.93
C ARG A 168 -18.30 11.39 8.16
N GLN A 169 -18.78 10.21 7.78
CA GLN A 169 -20.11 10.04 7.17
C GLN A 169 -21.24 10.34 8.16
N GLY A 170 -21.09 9.91 9.42
CA GLY A 170 -22.05 10.26 10.49
C GLY A 170 -22.12 11.75 10.81
N ALA A 171 -21.03 12.51 10.61
CA ALA A 171 -21.00 13.96 10.80
C ALA A 171 -21.63 14.77 9.65
N ASN A 172 -21.72 14.18 8.44
CA ASN A 172 -22.32 14.83 7.26
C ASN A 172 -23.80 14.45 7.04
N GLY A 173 -24.33 13.46 7.75
CA GLY A 173 -25.70 12.96 7.62
C GLY A 173 -26.75 13.62 8.53
N THR A 174 -26.40 14.69 9.26
CA THR A 174 -27.29 15.42 10.20
C THR A 174 -27.71 16.80 9.69
N LYS A 175 -27.87 16.96 8.37
CA LYS A 175 -28.49 18.17 7.79
C LYS A 175 -29.82 17.84 7.13
#